data_AF-A0A1B8DPR3-F1
#
_entry.id   AF-A0A1B8DPR3-F1
#
_cell.length_a   1.000
_cell.length_b   1.000
_cell.length_c   1.000
_cell.angle_alpha   90.00
_cell.angle_beta   90.00
_cell.angle_gamma   90.00
#
_symmetry.space_group_name_H-M   'P 1'
#
loop_
_entity.id
_entity.type
_entity.pdbx_description
1 polymer ?
#
loop_
_entity_poly.entity_id
_entity_poly.type
_entity_poly.pdbx_seq_one_letter_code
_entity_poly.pdbx_strand_id
1 'polypeptide(L)'
;MSTMTLPVAPQLAETEHQLSCPNCGSGVSLDSSQLALDAQRQIEDLQAQVRLLTQKATAAGSLRLSIPSHNCFAMPQLPSTTPSERDLAAALSREQVLRQQAEGKLDEASGELEELSQQLFEQANEMVATERKARAKLEERVAVLERRDVEKRKRLERLEGAMGRIERVRGLLAPPGDK
;
A
#
# COMPACT_ATOMS: atom_id res chain seq x y z
N MET A 1 14.52 -44.54 -32.14
CA MET A 1 13.44 -43.59 -32.47
C MET A 1 12.80 -43.09 -31.18
N SER A 2 13.31 -41.99 -30.62
CA SER A 2 12.61 -41.26 -29.54
C SER A 2 13.04 -39.80 -29.63
N THR A 3 12.16 -38.98 -30.18
CA THR A 3 12.26 -37.53 -30.28
C THR A 3 11.93 -36.91 -28.92
N MET A 4 12.90 -36.28 -28.28
CA MET A 4 12.67 -35.43 -27.10
C MET A 4 12.19 -34.06 -27.60
N THR A 5 10.89 -33.84 -27.52
CA THR A 5 10.26 -32.55 -27.82
C THR A 5 10.45 -31.62 -26.61
N LEU A 6 11.18 -30.52 -26.78
CA LEU A 6 11.26 -29.44 -25.79
C LEU A 6 10.00 -28.56 -25.88
N PRO A 7 9.40 -28.13 -24.75
CA PRO A 7 8.27 -27.22 -24.77
C PRO A 7 8.73 -25.78 -25.02
N VAL A 8 8.08 -25.14 -25.99
CA VAL A 8 8.17 -23.72 -26.30
C VAL A 8 7.50 -22.92 -25.16
N ALA A 9 8.21 -21.94 -24.60
CA ALA A 9 7.60 -20.75 -23.99
C ALA A 9 7.62 -19.67 -25.09
N PRO A 10 6.51 -18.98 -25.38
CA PRO A 10 6.01 -17.90 -24.54
C PRO A 10 4.46 -17.96 -24.44
N GLN A 11 3.77 -17.28 -23.54
CA GLN A 11 3.53 -15.85 -23.58
C GLN A 11 2.96 -15.46 -22.22
N LEU A 12 3.51 -14.40 -21.65
CA LEU A 12 2.84 -13.63 -20.61
C LEU A 12 1.55 -13.12 -21.26
N ALA A 13 0.43 -13.74 -20.91
CA ALA A 13 -0.87 -13.14 -21.12
C ALA A 13 -0.83 -11.81 -20.36
N GLU A 14 -0.81 -10.72 -21.11
CA GLU A 14 -1.03 -9.39 -20.60
C GLU A 14 -2.32 -9.45 -19.80
N THR A 15 -2.19 -9.40 -18.49
CA THR A 15 -3.31 -9.14 -17.60
C THR A 15 -3.82 -7.76 -17.95
N GLU A 16 -4.80 -7.68 -18.85
CA GLU A 16 -5.70 -6.54 -18.95
C GLU A 16 -6.31 -6.35 -17.56
N HIS A 17 -5.69 -5.48 -16.77
CA HIS A 17 -6.24 -5.07 -15.50
C HIS A 17 -7.45 -4.18 -15.83
N GLN A 18 -8.60 -4.84 -15.95
CA GLN A 18 -9.90 -4.18 -15.95
C GLN A 18 -10.08 -3.53 -14.56
N LEU A 19 -9.49 -2.35 -14.38
CA LEU A 19 -9.63 -1.52 -13.19
C LEU A 19 -10.95 -0.76 -13.29
N SER A 20 -12.04 -1.44 -12.94
CA SER A 20 -13.37 -0.83 -12.86
C SER A 20 -13.49 0.02 -11.60
N CYS A 21 -13.86 1.29 -11.75
CA CYS A 21 -14.15 2.17 -10.61
C CYS A 21 -15.37 1.63 -9.84
N PRO A 22 -15.25 1.30 -8.53
CA PRO A 22 -16.32 0.66 -7.78
C PRO A 22 -17.53 1.56 -7.49
N ASN A 23 -17.53 2.84 -7.91
CA ASN A 23 -18.66 3.77 -7.68
C ASN A 23 -19.41 4.20 -8.95
N CYS A 24 -18.87 4.01 -10.17
CA CYS A 24 -19.56 4.43 -11.40
C CYS A 24 -19.52 3.42 -12.56
N GLY A 25 -18.85 2.26 -12.39
CA GLY A 25 -18.96 1.13 -13.32
C GLY A 25 -18.50 1.37 -14.76
N SER A 26 -17.88 2.52 -15.06
CA SER A 26 -17.42 2.85 -16.40
C SER A 26 -16.07 2.16 -16.64
N GLY A 27 -16.10 1.04 -17.37
CA GLY A 27 -14.88 0.44 -17.90
C GLY A 27 -14.35 1.30 -19.03
N VAL A 28 -13.38 2.15 -18.74
CA VAL A 28 -12.69 2.89 -19.80
C VAL A 28 -11.64 1.94 -20.36
N SER A 29 -11.88 1.41 -21.57
CA SER A 29 -10.81 0.79 -22.36
C SER A 29 -9.88 1.92 -22.79
N LEU A 30 -8.97 2.28 -21.88
CA LEU A 30 -7.86 3.16 -22.19
C LEU A 30 -6.85 2.30 -22.95
N ASP A 31 -6.85 2.47 -24.27
CA ASP A 31 -5.72 2.05 -25.10
C ASP A 31 -4.50 2.88 -24.64
N SER A 32 -3.83 2.39 -23.59
CA SER A 32 -2.79 3.10 -22.83
C SER A 32 -1.65 3.54 -23.74
N SER A 33 -1.43 2.81 -24.84
CA SER A 33 -0.51 3.15 -25.91
C SER A 33 -0.90 4.42 -26.68
N GLN A 34 -2.18 4.62 -27.02
CA GLN A 34 -2.63 5.82 -27.73
C GLN A 34 -2.58 7.05 -26.84
N LEU A 35 -3.02 6.93 -25.59
CA LEU A 35 -2.96 8.03 -24.62
C LEU A 35 -1.51 8.45 -24.33
N ALA A 36 -0.58 7.49 -24.24
CA ALA A 36 0.84 7.78 -24.06
C ALA A 36 1.45 8.50 -25.27
N LEU A 37 1.07 8.11 -26.50
CA LEU A 37 1.51 8.77 -27.73
C LEU A 37 0.95 10.20 -27.84
N ASP A 38 -0.31 10.41 -27.50
CA ASP A 38 -0.93 11.73 -27.51
C ASP A 38 -0.32 12.64 -26.43
N ALA A 39 -0.08 12.11 -25.23
CA ALA A 39 0.61 12.83 -24.17
C ALA A 39 2.04 13.21 -24.59
N GLN A 40 2.77 12.31 -25.26
CA GLN A 40 4.11 12.59 -25.79
C GLN A 40 4.09 13.71 -26.84
N ARG A 41 3.12 13.70 -27.77
CA ARG A 41 2.95 14.78 -28.76
C ARG A 41 2.66 16.13 -28.09
N GLN A 42 1.75 16.14 -27.12
CA GLN A 42 1.42 17.36 -26.37
C GLN A 42 2.61 17.91 -25.60
N ILE A 43 3.43 17.03 -25.00
CA ILE A 43 4.65 17.45 -24.30
C ILE A 43 5.63 18.10 -25.28
N GLU A 44 5.83 17.52 -26.47
CA GLU A 44 6.73 18.06 -27.48
C GLU A 44 6.27 19.44 -27.96
N ASP A 45 4.97 19.61 -28.24
CA ASP A 45 4.38 20.89 -28.65
C ASP A 45 4.52 21.96 -27.57
N LEU A 46 4.21 21.62 -26.31
CA LEU A 46 4.33 22.55 -25.18
C LEU A 46 5.79 22.95 -24.95
N GLN A 47 6.72 22.00 -25.05
CA GLN A 47 8.16 22.28 -24.95
C GLN A 47 8.65 23.20 -26.06
N ALA A 48 8.17 23.03 -27.30
CA ALA A 48 8.49 23.93 -28.41
C ALA A 48 7.97 25.36 -28.17
N GLN A 49 6.75 25.48 -27.64
CA GLN A 49 6.15 26.78 -27.33
C GLN A 49 6.91 27.51 -26.22
N VAL A 50 7.30 26.81 -25.15
CA VAL A 50 8.12 27.38 -24.07
C VAL A 50 9.47 27.84 -24.62
N ARG A 51 10.14 27.04 -25.44
CA ARG A 51 11.42 27.42 -26.07
C ARG A 51 11.29 28.70 -26.91
N LEU A 52 10.20 28.83 -27.68
CA LEU A 52 9.94 30.03 -28.47
C LEU A 52 9.69 31.26 -27.60
N LEU A 53 8.88 31.12 -26.54
CA LEU A 53 8.63 32.20 -25.58
C LEU A 53 9.90 32.60 -24.85
N THR A 54 10.75 31.65 -24.47
CA THR A 54 12.06 31.90 -23.87
C THR A 54 12.98 32.61 -24.86
N GLN A 55 13.04 32.23 -26.15
CA GLN A 55 13.81 32.96 -27.15
C GLN A 55 13.31 34.40 -27.33
N LYS A 56 11.99 34.62 -27.37
CA LYS A 56 11.39 35.96 -27.44
C LYS A 56 11.71 36.80 -26.21
N ALA A 57 11.60 36.22 -25.01
CA ALA A 57 11.97 36.88 -23.75
C ALA A 57 13.48 37.17 -23.67
N THR A 58 14.31 36.28 -24.21
CA THR A 58 15.78 36.45 -24.27
C THR A 58 16.17 37.51 -25.31
N ALA A 59 15.50 37.59 -26.45
CA ALA A 59 15.69 38.68 -27.42
C ALA A 59 15.29 40.05 -26.83
N ALA A 60 14.18 40.10 -26.07
CA ALA A 60 13.76 41.30 -25.36
C ALA A 60 14.68 41.64 -24.16
N GLY A 61 15.20 40.62 -23.46
CA GLY A 61 16.14 40.77 -22.34
C GLY A 61 17.57 41.08 -22.77
N SER A 62 17.98 40.64 -23.97
CA SER A 62 19.29 40.93 -24.56
C SER A 62 19.43 42.39 -24.98
N LEU A 63 18.32 43.08 -25.25
CA LEU A 63 18.29 44.54 -25.42
C LEU A 63 18.45 45.30 -24.09
N ARG A 64 18.48 44.61 -22.94
CA ARG A 64 18.55 45.23 -21.60
C ARG A 64 19.91 45.13 -20.90
N LEU A 65 20.94 44.59 -21.56
CA LEU A 65 22.28 44.42 -20.96
C LEU A 65 23.36 45.41 -21.46
N SER A 66 22.97 46.45 -22.19
CA SER A 66 23.89 47.54 -22.56
C SER A 66 23.31 48.89 -22.16
N ILE A 67 23.59 49.32 -20.93
CA ILE A 67 23.50 50.72 -20.52
C ILE A 67 24.91 51.18 -20.16
N PRO A 68 25.55 52.10 -20.91
CA PRO A 68 26.15 53.26 -20.30
C PRO A 68 25.04 54.28 -20.03
N SER A 69 25.05 54.80 -18.81
CA SER A 69 24.23 55.89 -18.31
C SER A 69 23.96 56.93 -19.41
N HIS A 70 22.70 57.26 -19.69
CA HIS A 70 22.13 58.61 -19.89
C HIS A 70 20.62 58.48 -20.18
N ASN A 71 19.89 59.44 -19.64
CA ASN A 71 18.46 59.52 -19.41
C ASN A 71 17.54 59.39 -20.65
N CYS A 72 16.25 59.12 -20.35
CA CYS A 72 15.02 59.34 -21.13
C CYS A 72 14.34 58.11 -21.74
N PHE A 73 13.32 57.58 -21.06
CA PHE A 73 12.01 57.27 -21.64
C PHE A 73 11.00 57.06 -20.48
N ALA A 74 9.96 57.88 -20.46
CA ALA A 74 8.88 57.82 -19.48
C ALA A 74 8.09 56.51 -19.61
N MET A 75 8.03 55.72 -18.54
CA MET A 75 6.95 54.75 -18.34
C MET A 75 5.76 55.44 -17.65
N PRO A 76 4.51 55.12 -18.01
CA PRO A 76 3.36 55.50 -17.20
C PRO A 76 3.55 54.96 -15.78
N GLN A 77 3.61 55.85 -14.79
CA GLN A 77 3.76 55.47 -13.39
C GLN A 77 2.46 54.80 -12.92
N LEU A 78 2.50 53.47 -12.79
CA LEU A 78 1.57 52.74 -11.94
C LEU A 78 1.79 53.20 -10.49
N PRO A 79 0.74 53.40 -9.67
CA PRO A 79 0.89 53.90 -8.31
C PRO A 79 1.84 53.00 -7.52
N SER A 80 3.01 53.53 -7.17
CA SER A 80 3.93 52.92 -6.22
C SER A 80 3.34 53.02 -4.82
N THR A 81 2.41 52.13 -4.51
CA THR A 81 2.07 51.81 -3.12
C THR A 81 3.22 51.00 -2.54
N THR A 82 4.33 51.65 -2.18
CA THR A 82 5.24 51.07 -1.20
C THR A 82 4.47 51.08 0.12
N PRO A 83 4.10 49.91 0.70
CA PRO A 83 3.42 49.89 1.97
C PRO A 83 4.28 50.61 3.00
N SER A 84 3.67 51.50 3.79
CA SER A 84 4.37 52.17 4.88
C SER A 84 4.91 51.11 5.86
N GLU A 85 6.03 51.37 6.53
CA GLU A 85 6.56 50.47 7.59
C GLU A 85 5.48 50.09 8.61
N ARG A 86 4.52 50.99 8.88
CA ARG A 86 3.38 50.73 9.77
C ARG A 86 2.42 49.69 9.20
N ASP A 87 2.18 49.70 7.90
CA ASP A 87 1.31 48.73 7.22
C ASP A 87 1.96 47.35 7.19
N LEU A 88 3.28 47.31 6.99
CA LEU A 88 4.08 46.08 7.07
C LEU A 88 4.06 45.49 8.48
N ALA A 89 4.26 46.32 9.52
CA ALA A 89 4.18 45.86 10.92
C ALA A 89 2.77 45.34 11.27
N ALA A 90 1.72 46.03 10.80
CA ALA A 90 0.34 45.57 10.98
C ALA A 90 0.03 44.29 10.20
N ALA A 91 0.63 44.09 9.02
CA ALA A 91 0.49 42.87 8.24
C ALA A 91 1.22 41.68 8.90
N LEU A 92 2.42 41.91 9.42
CA LEU A 92 3.20 40.91 10.14
C LEU A 92 2.49 40.45 11.42
N SER A 93 1.92 41.37 12.20
CA SER A 93 1.18 40.99 13.41
C SER A 93 -0.05 40.15 13.10
N ARG A 94 -0.78 40.44 12.01
CA ARG A 94 -1.89 39.60 11.54
C ARG A 94 -1.41 38.22 11.11
N GLU A 95 -0.29 38.14 10.39
CA GLU A 95 0.29 36.85 9.99
C GLU A 95 0.69 36.01 11.20
N GLN A 96 1.38 36.61 12.17
CA GLN A 96 1.80 35.91 13.39
C GLN A 96 0.61 35.38 14.19
N VAL A 97 -0.48 36.15 14.31
CA VAL A 97 -1.71 35.69 14.99
C VAL A 97 -2.34 34.52 14.24
N LEU A 98 -2.46 34.60 12.90
CA LEU A 98 -3.02 33.51 12.10
C LEU A 98 -2.16 32.25 12.20
N ARG A 99 -0.84 32.41 12.22
CA ARG A 99 0.11 31.31 12.37
C ARG A 99 0.00 30.66 13.74
N GLN A 100 -0.04 31.45 14.81
CA GLN A 100 -0.20 30.93 16.16
C GLN A 100 -1.55 30.19 16.33
N GLN A 101 -2.62 30.67 15.69
CA GLN A 101 -3.90 29.95 15.65
C GLN A 101 -3.80 28.63 14.87
N ALA A 102 -3.08 28.61 13.75
CA ALA A 102 -2.88 27.39 12.97
C ALA A 102 -2.03 26.36 13.73
N GLU A 103 -0.97 26.82 14.41
CA GLU A 103 -0.13 25.99 15.29
C GLU A 103 -0.95 25.41 16.44
N GLY A 104 -1.78 26.20 17.12
CA GLY A 104 -2.65 25.68 18.19
C GLY A 104 -3.66 24.62 17.71
N LYS A 105 -4.23 24.77 16.50
CA LYS A 105 -5.10 23.75 15.90
C LYS A 105 -4.34 22.48 15.52
N LEU A 106 -3.08 22.62 15.10
CA LEU A 106 -2.22 21.48 14.79
C LEU A 106 -1.89 20.72 16.08
N ASP A 107 -1.58 21.44 17.17
CA ASP A 107 -1.31 20.84 18.47
C ASP A 107 -2.55 20.09 19.00
N GLU A 108 -3.74 20.69 18.91
CA GLU A 108 -5.01 20.05 19.27
C GLU A 108 -5.25 18.75 18.47
N ALA A 109 -5.15 18.82 17.15
CA ALA A 109 -5.31 17.64 16.30
C ALA A 109 -4.22 16.57 16.55
N SER A 110 -2.99 16.98 16.85
CA SER A 110 -1.91 16.05 17.19
C SER A 110 -2.17 15.32 18.51
N GLY A 111 -2.71 16.01 19.51
CA GLY A 111 -3.10 15.41 20.79
C GLY A 111 -4.23 14.39 20.62
N GLU A 112 -5.27 14.73 19.84
CA GLU A 112 -6.35 13.78 19.53
C GLU A 112 -5.84 12.52 18.82
N LEU A 113 -4.90 12.69 17.88
CA LEU A 113 -4.27 11.55 17.19
C LEU A 113 -3.44 10.69 18.14
N GLU A 114 -2.67 11.29 19.06
CA GLU A 114 -1.92 10.56 20.07
C GLU A 114 -2.84 9.76 20.98
N GLU A 115 -3.93 10.36 21.48
CA GLU A 115 -4.92 9.68 22.31
C GLU A 115 -5.58 8.49 21.59
N LEU A 116 -6.04 8.70 20.34
CA LEU A 116 -6.63 7.64 19.54
C LEU A 116 -5.62 6.53 19.24
N SER A 117 -4.36 6.90 18.99
CA SER A 117 -3.29 5.92 18.76
C SER A 117 -3.05 5.08 20.02
N GLN A 118 -2.99 5.70 21.19
CA GLN A 118 -2.80 5.01 22.46
C GLN A 118 -3.94 4.03 22.72
N GLN A 119 -5.20 4.45 22.54
CA GLN A 119 -6.36 3.58 22.70
C GLN A 119 -6.31 2.39 21.74
N LEU A 120 -5.96 2.61 20.47
CA LEU A 120 -5.87 1.54 19.48
C LEU A 120 -4.75 0.55 19.82
N PHE A 121 -3.59 1.02 20.29
CA PHE A 121 -2.51 0.15 20.74
C PHE A 121 -2.87 -0.65 21.99
N GLU A 122 -3.53 -0.03 22.96
CA GLU A 122 -4.01 -0.71 24.17
C GLU A 122 -5.02 -1.82 23.83
N GLN A 123 -6.03 -1.50 22.99
CA GLN A 123 -7.02 -2.47 22.52
C GLN A 123 -6.37 -3.62 21.74
N ALA A 124 -5.42 -3.32 20.85
CA ALA A 124 -4.71 -4.33 20.09
C ALA A 124 -3.88 -5.24 21.01
N ASN A 125 -3.19 -4.66 22.00
CA ASN A 125 -2.41 -5.41 22.98
C ASN A 125 -3.30 -6.33 23.84
N GLU A 126 -4.47 -5.86 24.26
CA GLU A 126 -5.43 -6.67 25.01
C GLU A 126 -5.95 -7.85 24.17
N MET A 127 -6.34 -7.60 22.92
CA MET A 127 -6.79 -8.65 22.00
C MET A 127 -5.70 -9.71 21.78
N VAL A 128 -4.45 -9.29 21.58
CA VAL A 128 -3.32 -10.24 21.42
C VAL A 128 -3.07 -11.00 22.71
N ALA A 129 -3.20 -10.37 23.88
CA ALA A 129 -3.01 -11.04 25.16
C ALA A 129 -4.10 -12.10 25.42
N THR A 130 -5.36 -11.79 25.10
CA THR A 130 -6.45 -12.76 25.21
C THR A 130 -6.27 -13.94 24.26
N GLU A 131 -5.89 -13.68 23.00
CA GLU A 131 -5.56 -14.70 22.01
C GLU A 131 -4.41 -15.60 22.47
N ARG A 132 -3.30 -15.02 22.94
CA ARG A 132 -2.16 -15.79 23.46
C ARG A 132 -2.57 -16.69 24.63
N LYS A 133 -3.40 -16.18 25.56
CA LYS A 133 -3.92 -16.97 26.68
C LYS A 133 -4.85 -18.09 26.21
N ALA A 134 -5.73 -17.82 25.24
CA ALA A 134 -6.65 -18.81 24.70
C ALA A 134 -5.90 -19.91 23.94
N ARG A 135 -4.95 -19.51 23.08
CA ARG A 135 -4.07 -20.42 22.34
C ARG A 135 -3.27 -21.32 23.27
N ALA A 136 -2.64 -20.78 24.31
CA ALA A 136 -1.89 -21.58 25.28
C ALA A 136 -2.77 -22.63 25.98
N LYS A 137 -4.01 -22.27 26.36
CA LYS A 137 -4.97 -23.21 26.96
C LYS A 137 -5.40 -24.31 25.99
N LEU A 138 -5.56 -24.00 24.71
CA LEU A 138 -5.89 -25.00 23.68
C LEU A 138 -4.72 -25.93 23.42
N GLU A 139 -3.51 -25.39 23.30
CA GLU A 139 -2.28 -26.17 23.11
C GLU A 139 -2.06 -27.15 24.27
N GLU A 140 -2.33 -26.75 25.52
CA GLU A 140 -2.30 -27.65 26.68
C GLU A 140 -3.32 -28.80 26.57
N ARG A 141 -4.58 -28.48 26.21
CA ARG A 141 -5.64 -29.48 26.05
C ARG A 141 -5.33 -30.47 24.93
N VAL A 142 -4.79 -29.98 23.81
CA VAL A 142 -4.36 -30.80 22.67
C VAL A 142 -3.24 -31.74 23.12
N ALA A 143 -2.22 -31.24 23.82
CA ALA A 143 -1.14 -32.10 24.32
C ALA A 143 -1.63 -33.22 25.24
N VAL A 144 -2.61 -32.96 26.11
CA VAL A 144 -3.24 -33.99 26.96
C VAL A 144 -4.03 -35.00 26.13
N LEU A 145 -4.78 -34.54 25.13
CA LEU A 145 -5.54 -35.42 24.23
C LEU A 145 -4.61 -36.35 23.46
N GLU A 146 -3.54 -35.81 22.85
CA GLU A 146 -2.56 -36.58 22.10
C GLU A 146 -1.89 -37.66 22.95
N ARG A 147 -1.49 -37.34 24.19
CA ARG A 147 -0.94 -38.32 25.13
C ARG A 147 -1.92 -39.47 25.39
N ARG A 148 -3.19 -39.14 25.65
CA ARG A 148 -4.24 -40.15 25.88
C ARG A 148 -4.49 -41.01 24.65
N ASP A 149 -4.47 -40.43 23.47
CA ASP A 149 -4.71 -41.17 22.22
C ASP A 149 -3.55 -42.13 21.91
N VAL A 150 -2.30 -41.73 22.18
CA VAL A 150 -1.14 -42.63 22.09
C VAL A 150 -1.28 -43.79 23.07
N GLU A 151 -1.66 -43.54 24.32
CA GLU A 151 -1.85 -44.60 25.31
C GLU A 151 -2.99 -45.57 24.93
N LYS A 152 -4.13 -45.05 24.48
CA LYS A 152 -5.25 -45.86 24.00
C LYS A 152 -4.85 -46.69 22.78
N ARG A 153 -4.15 -46.10 21.81
CA ARG A 153 -3.64 -46.80 20.62
C ARG A 153 -2.74 -47.97 21.02
N LYS A 154 -1.81 -47.76 21.95
CA LYS A 154 -0.94 -48.83 22.48
C LYS A 154 -1.74 -49.95 23.17
N ARG A 155 -2.85 -49.63 23.84
CA ARG A 155 -3.73 -50.65 24.46
C ARG A 155 -4.47 -51.44 23.40
N LEU A 156 -5.01 -50.77 22.38
CA LEU A 156 -5.70 -51.41 21.26
C LEU A 156 -4.77 -52.35 20.49
N GLU A 157 -3.55 -51.90 20.16
CA GLU A 157 -2.54 -52.72 19.49
C GLU A 157 -2.25 -54.04 20.23
N ARG A 158 -2.17 -53.99 21.57
CA ARG A 158 -2.00 -55.21 22.39
C ARG A 158 -3.22 -56.12 22.34
N LEU A 159 -4.42 -55.56 22.36
CA LEU A 159 -5.67 -56.31 22.27
C LEU A 159 -5.83 -56.95 20.89
N GLU A 160 -5.57 -56.20 19.82
CA GLU A 160 -5.58 -56.69 18.44
C GLU A 160 -4.57 -57.83 18.24
N GLY A 161 -3.36 -57.69 18.79
CA GLY A 161 -2.38 -58.76 18.80
C GLY A 161 -2.86 -60.01 19.53
N ALA A 162 -3.62 -59.87 20.62
CA ALA A 162 -4.22 -60.99 21.35
C ALA A 162 -5.38 -61.62 20.57
N MET A 163 -6.26 -60.80 19.98
CA MET A 163 -7.35 -61.27 19.13
C MET A 163 -6.84 -62.04 17.91
N GLY A 164 -5.81 -61.53 17.22
CA GLY A 164 -5.19 -62.23 16.10
C GLY A 164 -4.55 -63.57 16.51
N ARG A 165 -4.02 -63.70 17.74
CA ARG A 165 -3.58 -65.00 18.26
C ARG A 165 -4.76 -65.96 18.46
N ILE A 166 -5.86 -65.48 19.05
CA ILE A 166 -7.07 -66.28 19.28
C ILE A 166 -7.67 -66.74 17.95
N GLU A 167 -7.74 -65.86 16.95
CA GLU A 167 -8.27 -66.17 15.63
C GLU A 167 -7.44 -67.24 14.91
N ARG A 168 -6.11 -67.18 14.99
CA ARG A 168 -5.24 -68.25 14.47
C ARG A 168 -5.49 -69.60 15.15
N VAL A 169 -5.61 -69.61 16.48
CA VAL A 169 -5.89 -70.84 17.22
C VAL A 169 -7.27 -71.39 16.87
N ARG A 170 -8.29 -70.53 16.75
CA ARG A 170 -9.64 -70.93 16.30
C ARG A 170 -9.61 -71.55 14.91
N GLY A 171 -8.86 -70.98 13.97
CA GLY A 171 -8.71 -71.54 12.63
C GLY A 171 -8.06 -72.93 12.61
N LEU A 172 -7.14 -73.23 13.52
CA LEU A 172 -6.50 -74.55 13.66
C LEU A 172 -7.40 -75.58 14.37
N LEU A 173 -8.26 -75.13 15.29
CA LEU A 173 -9.20 -75.97 16.02
C LEU A 173 -10.53 -76.17 15.28
N ALA A 174 -10.74 -75.48 14.16
CA ALA A 174 -11.93 -75.66 13.34
C ALA A 174 -11.95 -77.08 12.72
N PRO A 175 -13.03 -77.85 12.90
CA PRO A 175 -13.12 -79.19 12.33
C PRO A 175 -13.08 -79.14 10.79
N PRO A 176 -12.51 -80.16 10.12
CA PRO A 176 -12.50 -80.24 8.65
C PRO A 176 -13.91 -80.59 8.15
N GLY A 177 -14.79 -79.61 8.04
CA GLY A 177 -16.17 -79.87 7.60
C GLY A 177 -17.06 -78.64 7.42
N ASP A 178 -16.84 -77.56 8.16
CA ASP A 178 -17.71 -76.39 8.09
C ASP A 178 -17.02 -75.24 7.34
N LYS A 179 -17.15 -75.25 6.00
CA LYS A 179 -17.03 -74.08 5.14
C LYS A 179 -18.34 -73.88 4.40
#